data_AF-A0A2A2G7F9-F1
#
_entry.id   AF-A0A2A2G7F9-F1
#
_cell.length_a   1.000
_cell.length_b   1.000
_cell.length_c   1.000
_cell.angle_alpha   90.00
_cell.angle_beta   90.00
_cell.angle_gamma   90.00
#
_symmetry.space_group_name_H-M   'P 1'
#
loop_
_entity.id
_entity.type
_entity.pdbx_description
1 polymer ?
#
loop_
_entity_poly.entity_id
_entity_poly.type
_entity_poly.pdbx_seq_one_letter_code
_entity_poly.pdbx_strand_id
1 'polypeptide(L)'
;MGKTVQVAADRAYDQSRTVLPAEVARGTYMQNPPGLAALKLMHLLIAKAGGRMGEDVEHRVRLSEVRGVEGLRNHDRASLAPLFAELQAAVLIHDDTEKKRLTIGGLLDIAEVDYRDELSGDLVISWYFSRMF
;
A
#
# COMPACT_ATOMS: atom_id res chain seq x y z
N MET A 1 -2.99 -15.66 11.88
CA MET A 1 -1.97 -15.97 10.86
C MET A 1 -2.50 -16.87 9.74
N GLY A 2 -3.14 -18.03 10.00
CA GLY A 2 -3.51 -18.97 8.92
C GLY A 2 -4.60 -18.53 7.93
N LYS A 3 -5.64 -17.80 8.37
CA LYS A 3 -6.81 -17.50 7.52
C LYS A 3 -6.57 -16.41 6.47
N THR A 4 -5.65 -15.47 6.70
CA THR A 4 -5.39 -14.36 5.77
C THR A 4 -4.54 -14.81 4.58
N VAL A 5 -3.56 -15.68 4.81
CA VAL A 5 -2.71 -16.28 3.76
C VAL A 5 -3.48 -17.29 2.91
N GLN A 6 -4.33 -18.12 3.53
CA GLN A 6 -5.23 -19.04 2.79
C GLN A 6 -6.22 -18.30 1.88
N VAL A 7 -6.73 -17.16 2.34
CA VAL A 7 -7.66 -16.35 1.55
C VAL A 7 -6.98 -15.65 0.37
N ALA A 8 -5.71 -15.25 0.52
CA ALA A 8 -4.93 -14.71 -0.60
C ALA A 8 -4.55 -15.79 -1.62
N ALA A 9 -4.20 -16.99 -1.16
CA ALA A 9 -3.86 -18.14 -2.01
C ALA A 9 -5.07 -18.71 -2.80
N ASP A 10 -6.25 -18.80 -2.18
CA ASP A 10 -7.48 -19.29 -2.84
C ASP A 10 -8.07 -18.30 -3.88
N ARG A 11 -7.56 -17.05 -3.93
CA ARG A 11 -8.17 -15.94 -4.69
C ARG A 11 -7.28 -15.35 -5.78
N ALA A 12 -6.22 -16.05 -6.17
CA ALA A 12 -5.36 -15.69 -7.30
C ALA A 12 -6.08 -15.57 -8.66
N TYR A 13 -7.38 -15.89 -8.73
CA TYR A 13 -8.18 -15.93 -9.96
C TYR A 13 -9.26 -14.84 -10.10
N ASP A 14 -9.47 -13.95 -9.12
CA ASP A 14 -10.49 -12.89 -9.21
C ASP A 14 -9.88 -11.50 -9.03
N GLN A 15 -9.59 -10.84 -10.17
CA GLN A 15 -8.97 -9.52 -10.25
C GLN A 15 -9.93 -8.36 -9.91
N SER A 16 -11.20 -8.63 -9.63
CA SER A 16 -12.23 -7.59 -9.45
C SER A 16 -12.44 -7.11 -8.01
N ARG A 17 -11.77 -7.74 -7.03
CA ARG A 17 -12.01 -7.47 -5.60
C ARG A 17 -10.73 -7.15 -4.84
N THR A 18 -10.53 -5.86 -4.55
CA THR A 18 -9.48 -5.40 -3.64
C THR A 18 -9.79 -5.90 -2.22
N VAL A 19 -8.92 -6.74 -1.68
CA VAL A 19 -9.02 -7.20 -0.29
C VAL A 19 -8.30 -6.17 0.59
N LEU A 20 -9.06 -5.42 1.38
CA LEU A 20 -8.50 -4.64 2.48
C LEU A 20 -8.12 -5.60 3.61
N PRO A 21 -6.88 -5.55 4.14
CA PRO A 21 -6.47 -6.38 5.26
C PRO A 21 -7.40 -6.22 6.47
N ALA A 22 -7.66 -7.31 7.20
CA ALA A 22 -8.57 -7.31 8.35
C ALA A 22 -8.13 -6.37 9.48
N GLU A 23 -6.87 -5.94 9.45
CA GLU A 23 -6.26 -4.92 10.29
C GLU A 23 -6.90 -3.54 10.07
N VAL A 24 -7.35 -3.21 8.85
CA VAL A 24 -8.09 -1.97 8.56
C VAL A 24 -9.51 -2.03 9.16
N ALA A 25 -10.06 -3.24 9.36
CA ALA A 25 -11.43 -3.45 9.84
C ALA A 25 -11.56 -3.67 11.38
N ARG A 26 -10.46 -3.92 12.09
CA ARG A 26 -10.46 -4.31 13.52
C ARG A 26 -9.99 -3.17 14.44
N GLY A 27 -10.82 -2.14 14.61
CA GLY A 27 -10.66 -1.16 15.71
C GLY A 27 -9.30 -0.44 15.77
N THR A 28 -8.53 -0.46 14.69
CA THR A 28 -7.21 0.17 14.59
C THR A 28 -7.41 1.68 14.53
N TYR A 29 -6.91 2.37 15.54
CA TYR A 29 -6.92 3.84 15.53
C TYR A 29 -5.85 4.32 14.55
N MET A 30 -6.23 5.18 13.60
CA MET A 30 -5.33 5.72 12.60
C MET A 30 -5.11 7.22 12.84
N GLN A 31 -3.85 7.63 12.98
CA GLN A 31 -3.47 9.04 12.95
C GLN A 31 -2.98 9.40 11.54
N ASN A 32 -3.20 10.67 11.15
CA ASN A 32 -2.89 11.19 9.82
C ASN A 32 -3.48 10.32 8.70
N PRO A 33 -4.81 10.07 8.69
CA PRO A 33 -5.43 9.25 7.66
C PRO A 33 -5.13 9.86 6.28
N PRO A 34 -4.67 9.05 5.31
CA PRO A 34 -4.37 9.55 3.97
C PRO A 34 -5.63 10.11 3.30
N GLY A 35 -5.45 11.10 2.43
CA GLY A 35 -6.52 11.63 1.60
C GLY A 35 -7.01 10.61 0.56
N LEU A 36 -8.14 10.89 -0.08
CA LEU A 36 -8.78 9.96 -1.04
C LEU A 36 -7.83 9.52 -2.17
N ALA A 37 -7.01 10.43 -2.70
CA ALA A 37 -6.06 10.12 -3.77
C ALA A 37 -4.95 9.17 -3.28
N ALA A 38 -4.41 9.41 -2.09
CA ALA A 38 -3.42 8.54 -1.48
C ALA A 38 -4.02 7.16 -1.15
N LEU A 39 -5.26 7.12 -0.64
CA LEU A 39 -5.98 5.86 -0.43
C LEU A 39 -6.15 5.08 -1.73
N LYS A 40 -6.56 5.72 -2.83
CA LYS A 40 -6.64 5.06 -4.15
C LYS A 40 -5.29 4.51 -4.61
N LEU A 41 -4.21 5.29 -4.43
CA LEU A 41 -2.87 4.82 -4.71
C LEU A 41 -2.55 3.58 -3.86
N MET A 42 -2.85 3.58 -2.57
CA MET A 42 -2.66 2.43 -1.68
C MET A 42 -3.42 1.18 -2.16
N HIS A 43 -4.65 1.32 -2.67
CA HIS A 43 -5.41 0.19 -3.22
C HIS A 43 -4.72 -0.42 -4.44
N LEU A 44 -4.13 0.41 -5.31
CA LEU A 44 -3.31 -0.06 -6.42
C LEU A 44 -2.07 -0.82 -5.91
N LEU A 45 -1.35 -0.28 -4.92
CA LEU A 45 -0.18 -0.94 -4.34
C LEU A 45 -0.54 -2.31 -3.76
N ILE A 46 -1.62 -2.39 -2.99
CA ILE A 46 -2.13 -3.66 -2.44
C ILE A 46 -2.45 -4.65 -3.56
N ALA A 47 -3.15 -4.19 -4.61
CA ALA A 47 -3.47 -5.05 -5.75
C ALA A 47 -2.21 -5.56 -6.47
N LYS A 48 -1.19 -4.72 -6.64
CA LYS A 48 0.10 -5.09 -7.26
C LYS A 48 0.95 -6.01 -6.38
N ALA A 49 0.82 -5.90 -5.06
CA ALA A 49 1.50 -6.78 -4.12
C ALA A 49 1.03 -8.25 -4.25
N GLY A 50 -0.24 -8.45 -4.64
CA GLY A 50 -0.80 -9.78 -4.90
C GLY A 50 -0.80 -10.69 -3.66
N GLY A 51 -0.99 -10.13 -2.46
CA GLY A 51 -0.99 -10.86 -1.20
C GLY A 51 0.37 -10.93 -0.48
N ARG A 52 1.45 -10.46 -1.11
CA ARG A 52 2.82 -10.48 -0.54
C ARG A 52 3.12 -9.27 0.38
N MET A 53 2.10 -8.66 0.97
CA MET A 53 2.26 -7.44 1.78
C MET A 53 3.02 -7.68 3.09
N GLY A 54 2.88 -8.87 3.68
CA GLY A 54 3.63 -9.26 4.89
C GLY A 54 4.97 -9.94 4.59
N GLU A 55 5.40 -9.96 3.32
CA GLU A 55 6.71 -10.47 2.93
C GLU A 55 7.72 -9.32 2.89
N ASP A 56 8.96 -9.60 3.31
CA ASP A 56 10.06 -8.63 3.24
C ASP A 56 10.63 -8.57 1.81
N VAL A 57 9.84 -8.02 0.88
CA VAL A 57 10.14 -7.98 -0.55
C VAL A 57 9.86 -6.62 -1.16
N GLU A 58 10.70 -6.20 -2.09
CA GLU A 58 10.47 -5.00 -2.89
C GLU A 58 9.31 -5.25 -3.88
N HIS A 59 8.33 -4.36 -3.87
CA HIS A 59 7.31 -4.31 -4.91
C HIS A 59 7.63 -3.23 -5.93
N ARG A 60 7.21 -3.41 -7.18
CA ARG A 60 7.44 -2.45 -8.26
C ARG A 60 6.21 -2.28 -9.15
N VAL A 61 6.00 -1.07 -9.65
CA VAL A 61 4.97 -0.73 -10.63
C VAL A 61 5.46 0.41 -11.53
N ARG A 62 5.03 0.42 -12.79
CA ARG A 62 5.33 1.51 -13.72
C ARG A 62 4.36 2.67 -13.54
N LEU A 63 4.81 3.90 -13.78
CA LEU A 63 3.94 5.08 -13.73
C LEU A 63 2.78 4.97 -14.73
N SER A 64 3.04 4.42 -15.92
CA SER A 64 2.02 4.14 -16.91
C SER A 64 0.85 3.29 -16.36
N GLU A 65 1.13 2.32 -15.49
CA GLU A 65 0.09 1.51 -14.83
C GLU A 65 -0.68 2.30 -13.76
N VAL A 66 0.00 3.21 -13.04
CA VAL A 66 -0.67 4.13 -12.08
C VAL A 66 -1.64 5.07 -12.81
N ARG A 67 -1.22 5.58 -13.97
CA ARG A 67 -2.03 6.47 -14.82
C ARG A 67 -3.27 5.78 -15.39
N GLY A 68 -3.26 4.45 -15.48
CA GLY A 68 -4.41 3.66 -15.94
C GLY A 68 -5.52 3.49 -14.89
N VAL A 69 -5.33 3.94 -13.66
CA VAL A 69 -6.31 3.77 -12.58
C VAL A 69 -7.40 4.84 -12.64
N GLU A 70 -8.65 4.40 -12.68
CA GLU A 70 -9.80 5.29 -12.76
C GLU A 70 -9.90 6.24 -11.56
N GLY A 71 -9.97 7.54 -11.87
CA GLY A 71 -10.10 8.61 -10.89
C GLY A 71 -8.85 8.84 -10.03
N LEU A 72 -7.67 8.39 -10.48
CA LEU A 72 -6.42 9.08 -10.22
C LEU A 72 -6.17 10.09 -11.34
N ARG A 73 -5.58 11.24 -11.01
CA ARG A 73 -5.16 12.21 -12.04
C ARG A 73 -3.95 11.67 -12.79
N ASN A 74 -3.62 12.29 -13.93
CA ASN A 74 -2.40 11.96 -14.65
C ASN A 74 -1.17 12.39 -13.83
N HIS A 75 -0.68 11.47 -13.01
CA HIS A 75 0.39 11.71 -12.07
C HIS A 75 1.76 11.78 -12.75
N ASP A 76 2.64 12.51 -12.11
CA ASP A 76 4.06 12.68 -12.41
C ASP A 76 4.85 12.56 -11.09
N ARG A 77 6.18 12.67 -11.16
CA ARG A 77 7.04 12.60 -9.96
C ARG A 77 6.61 13.58 -8.88
N ALA A 78 6.33 14.84 -9.26
CA ALA A 78 6.02 15.91 -8.32
C ALA A 78 4.67 15.70 -7.61
N SER A 79 3.69 15.14 -8.31
CA SER A 79 2.36 14.87 -7.76
C SER A 79 2.23 13.53 -7.05
N LEU A 80 3.17 12.58 -7.27
CA LEU A 80 3.25 11.33 -6.50
C LEU A 80 3.93 11.50 -5.15
N ALA A 81 4.99 12.32 -5.08
CA ALA A 81 5.71 12.58 -3.84
C ALA A 81 4.81 12.90 -2.64
N PRO A 82 3.85 13.84 -2.72
CA PRO A 82 2.95 14.12 -1.59
C PRO A 82 2.05 12.94 -1.23
N LEU A 83 1.62 12.12 -2.20
CA LEU A 83 0.78 10.95 -1.91
C LEU A 83 1.55 9.88 -1.14
N PHE A 84 2.80 9.60 -1.54
CA PHE A 84 3.65 8.67 -0.78
C PHE A 84 3.98 9.21 0.61
N ALA A 85 4.20 10.52 0.74
CA ALA A 85 4.39 11.15 2.04
C ALA A 85 3.16 10.99 2.96
N GLU A 86 1.93 11.16 2.43
CA GLU A 86 0.70 10.89 3.18
C GLU A 86 0.61 9.43 3.63
N LEU A 87 0.92 8.48 2.74
CA LEU A 87 0.89 7.05 3.08
C LEU A 87 1.94 6.68 4.14
N GLN A 88 3.14 7.27 4.07
CA GLN A 88 4.20 7.02 5.03
C GLN A 88 3.92 7.70 6.39
N ALA A 89 3.24 8.85 6.39
CA ALA A 89 2.88 9.59 7.60
C ALA A 89 1.69 8.97 8.36
N ALA A 90 0.92 8.08 7.73
CA ALA A 90 -0.18 7.39 8.36
C ALA A 90 0.32 6.43 9.45
N VAL A 91 -0.20 6.60 10.66
CA VAL A 91 0.18 5.75 11.82
C VAL A 91 -1.00 4.87 12.18
N LEU A 92 -0.76 3.56 12.17
CA LEU A 92 -1.67 2.53 12.65
C LEU A 92 -1.34 2.19 14.10
N ILE A 93 -2.34 2.29 14.98
CA ILE A 93 -2.25 1.93 16.39
C ILE A 93 -3.20 0.77 16.68
N HIS A 94 -2.64 -0.35 17.14
CA HIS A 94 -3.38 -1.55 17.51
C HIS A 94 -3.06 -1.93 18.96
N ASP A 95 -4.06 -1.84 19.85
CA ASP A 95 -3.96 -2.30 21.24
C ASP A 95 -4.64 -3.66 21.39
N ASP A 96 -3.83 -4.72 21.52
CA ASP A 96 -4.28 -6.06 21.85
C ASP A 96 -4.32 -6.19 23.37
N THR A 97 -5.47 -5.86 23.97
CA THR A 97 -5.67 -5.87 25.42
C THR A 97 -5.61 -7.27 26.03
N GLU A 98 -5.94 -8.32 25.25
CA GLU A 98 -5.81 -9.72 25.65
C GLU A 98 -4.33 -10.12 25.76
N LYS A 99 -3.52 -9.77 24.77
CA LYS A 99 -2.06 -10.01 24.79
C LYS A 99 -1.27 -8.95 25.56
N LYS A 100 -1.96 -7.93 26.09
CA LYS A 100 -1.37 -6.74 26.75
C LYS A 100 -0.26 -6.12 25.91
N ARG A 101 -0.56 -5.85 24.64
CA ARG A 101 0.42 -5.37 23.67
C ARG A 101 -0.13 -4.23 22.82
N LEU A 102 0.50 -3.07 22.94
CA LEU A 102 0.32 -1.95 22.02
C LEU A 102 1.32 -2.06 20.87
N THR A 103 0.81 -2.02 19.64
CA THR A 103 1.59 -2.03 18.40
C THR A 103 1.35 -0.73 17.65
N ILE A 104 2.43 -0.07 17.23
CA ILE A 104 2.40 1.20 16.49
C ILE A 104 3.29 1.04 15.26
N GLY A 105 2.76 1.33 14.07
CA GLY A 105 3.51 1.24 12.82
C GLY A 105 2.88 2.04 11.69
N GLY A 106 3.55 2.13 10.54
CA GLY A 106 3.07 2.86 9.36
C GLY A 106 2.31 2.00 8.35
N LEU A 107 1.87 2.57 7.23
CA LEU A 107 1.38 1.78 6.09
C LEU A 107 2.53 1.26 5.21
N LEU A 108 3.50 2.12 4.94
CA LEU A 108 4.69 1.82 4.13
C LEU A 108 5.94 1.94 5.00
N ASP A 109 6.95 1.13 4.70
CA ASP A 109 8.28 1.30 5.28
C ASP A 109 9.07 2.35 4.48
N ILE A 110 9.25 2.07 3.18
CA ILE A 110 9.86 2.97 2.20
C ILE A 110 9.09 2.94 0.88
N ALA A 111 9.05 4.09 0.21
CA ALA A 111 8.58 4.21 -1.17
C ALA A 111 9.57 5.08 -1.96
N GLU A 112 9.96 4.61 -3.15
CA GLU A 112 10.93 5.29 -4.02
C GLU A 112 10.31 5.47 -5.42
N VAL A 113 10.64 6.60 -6.04
CA VAL A 113 10.27 6.89 -7.42
C VAL A 113 11.56 7.09 -8.21
N ASP A 114 11.94 6.08 -8.97
CA ASP A 114 13.11 6.09 -9.84
C ASP A 114 12.80 6.79 -11.16
N TYR A 115 13.59 7.82 -11.45
CA TYR A 115 13.46 8.70 -12.61
C TYR A 115 14.64 8.56 -13.58
N ARG A 116 15.50 7.55 -13.42
CA ARG A 116 16.61 7.30 -14.35
C ARG A 116 16.15 7.05 -15.78
N ASP A 117 14.93 6.53 -15.96
CA ASP A 117 14.31 6.23 -17.25
C ASP A 117 13.31 7.31 -17.73
N GLU A 118 13.36 8.52 -17.18
CA GLU A 118 12.43 9.62 -17.52
C GLU A 118 12.45 9.96 -19.04
N LEU A 119 13.60 9.79 -19.71
CA LEU A 119 13.75 9.94 -21.17
C LEU A 119 12.99 8.89 -22.00
N SER A 120 12.73 7.70 -21.42
CA SER A 120 11.90 6.65 -22.02
C SER A 120 10.40 6.86 -21.76
N GLY A 121 10.05 7.85 -20.92
CA GLY A 121 8.68 8.24 -20.61
C GLY A 121 8.03 7.47 -19.47
N ASP A 122 8.77 6.64 -18.73
CA ASP A 122 8.21 5.80 -17.67
C ASP A 122 9.06 5.84 -16.40
N LEU A 123 8.42 6.18 -15.27
CA LEU A 123 9.05 6.15 -13.95
C LEU A 123 8.77 4.79 -13.31
N VAL A 124 9.75 4.25 -12.58
CA VAL A 124 9.56 3.03 -11.80
C VAL A 124 9.32 3.42 -10.35
N ILE A 125 8.20 2.96 -9.80
CA ILE A 125 7.85 3.14 -8.40
C ILE A 125 8.15 1.83 -7.70
N SER A 126 8.93 1.88 -6.63
CA SER A 126 9.16 0.76 -5.73
C SER A 126 8.70 1.07 -4.32
N TRP A 127 8.28 0.05 -3.57
CA TRP A 127 7.90 0.22 -2.17
C TRP A 127 8.00 -1.08 -1.38
N TYR A 128 8.08 -0.93 -0.06
CA TYR A 128 7.91 -1.99 0.92
C TYR A 128 6.74 -1.64 1.84
N PHE A 129 5.89 -2.62 2.16
CA PHE A 129 4.92 -2.45 3.23
C PHE A 129 5.61 -2.49 4.58
N SER A 130 5.02 -1.83 5.57
CA SER A 130 5.52 -1.94 6.93
C SER A 130 5.25 -3.35 7.48
N ARG A 131 5.94 -3.70 8.57
CA ARG A 131 5.73 -4.96 9.31
C ARG A 131 4.37 -5.06 10.02
N MET A 132 3.46 -4.11 9.78
CA MET A 132 2.07 -4.18 10.25
C MET A 132 1.23 -5.18 9.45
N PHE A 133 1.69 -5.58 8.26
CA PHE A 133 0.98 -6.47 7.32
C PHE A 133 1.49 -7.92 7.35
#